data_AF-A0A413UWH1-F1
#
_entry.id   AF-A0A413UWH1-F1
#
_cell.length_a   1.000
_cell.length_b   1.000
_cell.length_c   1.000
_cell.angle_alpha   90.00
_cell.angle_beta   90.00
_cell.angle_gamma   90.00
#
_symmetry.space_group_name_H-M   'P 1'
#
loop_
_entity.id
_entity.type
_entity.pdbx_description
1 polymer ?
#
loop_
_entity_poly.entity_id
_entity_poly.type
_entity_poly.pdbx_seq_one_letter_code
_entity_poly.pdbx_strand_id
1 'polypeptide(L)'
;MKKNLFMLFAVILTACVFASCSKDDDDNLGAASSLTMNGEAIKVKSIEGEYDPSTSFRAFTFWVNDASVINTGVYIQGTLSTKLENLSAGSDITSKLGLLMEYNSGDEYITDSDFRSGNLVVQNIDTSKKVLTLEFKNLKYTNNLKKEVILNGTLTIPYKILE
;
A
#
# COMPACT_ATOMS: atom_id res chain seq x y z
N MET A 1 -13.11 -31.86 -57.86
CA MET A 1 -11.68 -31.66 -57.52
C MET A 1 -11.45 -30.20 -57.15
N LYS A 2 -11.33 -29.88 -55.86
CA LYS A 2 -10.56 -28.73 -55.34
C LYS A 2 -10.07 -29.12 -53.94
N LYS A 3 -8.80 -29.51 -53.87
CA LYS A 3 -8.00 -29.58 -52.64
C LYS A 3 -7.73 -28.14 -52.20
N ASN A 4 -7.79 -27.86 -50.90
CA ASN A 4 -7.09 -26.78 -50.18
C ASN A 4 -7.20 -27.13 -48.69
N LEU A 5 -6.33 -28.01 -48.20
CA LEU A 5 -5.08 -27.68 -47.49
C LEU A 5 -5.34 -26.96 -46.15
N PHE A 6 -5.31 -27.78 -45.10
CA PHE A 6 -4.90 -27.50 -43.73
C PHE A 6 -4.27 -26.12 -43.45
N MET A 7 -4.84 -25.39 -42.49
CA MET A 7 -4.05 -24.68 -41.49
C MET A 7 -4.73 -24.82 -40.12
N LEU A 8 -4.11 -25.65 -39.29
CA LEU A 8 -4.35 -25.80 -37.87
C LEU A 8 -3.61 -24.66 -37.16
N PHE A 9 -4.31 -23.60 -36.75
CA PHE A 9 -3.74 -22.61 -35.84
C PHE A 9 -4.13 -22.98 -34.40
N ALA A 10 -3.27 -23.77 -33.78
CA ALA A 10 -3.25 -23.96 -32.34
C ALA A 10 -2.74 -22.66 -31.69
N VAL A 11 -3.65 -21.81 -31.20
CA VAL A 11 -3.27 -20.72 -30.32
C VAL A 11 -3.18 -21.30 -28.92
N ILE A 12 -1.94 -21.44 -28.46
CA ILE A 12 -1.55 -21.96 -27.16
C ILE A 12 -2.14 -21.04 -26.09
N LEU A 13 -3.06 -21.60 -25.30
CA LEU A 13 -3.55 -21.02 -24.07
C LEU A 13 -2.37 -20.98 -23.10
N THR A 14 -1.70 -19.83 -22.96
CA THR A 14 -0.75 -19.62 -21.85
C THR A 14 -1.56 -19.52 -20.57
N ALA A 15 -1.89 -20.68 -20.01
CA ALA A 15 -2.22 -20.79 -18.61
C ALA A 15 -0.98 -20.35 -17.83
N CYS A 16 -0.98 -19.13 -17.29
CA CYS A 16 -0.16 -18.82 -16.14
C CYS A 16 -0.69 -19.70 -14.99
N VAL A 17 -0.14 -20.91 -14.92
CA VAL A 17 -0.25 -21.77 -13.76
C VAL A 17 0.34 -20.97 -12.61
N PHE A 18 -0.53 -20.51 -11.70
CA PHE A 18 -0.14 -20.13 -10.36
C PHE A 18 0.51 -21.37 -9.75
N ALA A 19 1.83 -21.43 -9.79
CA ALA A 19 2.63 -22.36 -9.02
C ALA A 19 2.50 -21.96 -7.54
N SER A 20 1.38 -22.34 -6.94
CA SER A 20 1.24 -22.50 -5.50
C SER A 20 2.08 -23.69 -5.09
N CYS A 21 3.28 -23.44 -4.57
CA CYS A 21 4.04 -24.39 -3.74
C CYS A 21 5.02 -23.62 -2.85
N SER A 22 4.54 -23.15 -1.70
CA SER A 22 5.12 -23.56 -0.43
C SER A 22 4.03 -23.44 0.63
N LYS A 23 3.83 -24.52 1.36
CA LYS A 23 2.91 -24.63 2.47
C LYS A 23 3.81 -24.56 3.71
N ASP A 24 3.92 -23.37 4.27
CA ASP A 24 4.33 -23.15 5.65
C ASP A 24 3.35 -22.11 6.21
N ASP A 25 2.92 -22.35 7.44
CA ASP A 25 1.76 -21.75 8.09
C ASP A 25 1.81 -20.22 8.14
N ASP A 26 0.91 -19.55 7.43
CA ASP A 26 0.57 -18.15 7.65
C ASP A 26 -0.92 -17.93 7.37
N ASP A 27 -1.76 -18.34 8.33
CA ASP A 27 -3.20 -18.02 8.38
C ASP A 27 -3.48 -16.53 8.68
N ASN A 28 -2.56 -15.63 8.29
CA ASN A 28 -2.73 -14.19 8.36
C ASN A 28 -2.85 -13.56 6.96
N LEU A 29 -3.66 -14.18 6.09
CA LEU A 29 -4.02 -13.62 4.79
C LEU A 29 -5.01 -12.46 4.96
N GLY A 30 -4.54 -11.34 5.51
CA GLY A 30 -5.13 -10.04 5.22
C GLY A 30 -5.11 -9.80 3.71
N ALA A 31 -6.07 -9.02 3.18
CA ALA A 31 -6.10 -8.67 1.77
C ALA A 31 -4.73 -8.09 1.35
N ALA A 32 -4.17 -8.56 0.23
CA ALA A 32 -2.88 -8.07 -0.26
C ALA A 32 -2.95 -6.56 -0.55
N SER A 33 -1.89 -5.83 -0.17
CA SER A 33 -1.75 -4.40 -0.48
C SER A 33 -1.69 -4.17 -1.99
N SER A 34 -2.30 -3.07 -2.45
CA SER A 34 -2.46 -2.72 -3.87
C SER A 34 -2.02 -1.29 -4.19
N LEU A 35 -1.18 -0.71 -3.32
CA LEU A 35 -0.75 0.68 -3.41
C LEU A 35 -0.06 0.97 -4.75
N THR A 36 -0.40 2.11 -5.34
CA THR A 36 0.17 2.63 -6.59
C THR A 36 0.69 4.05 -6.38
N MET A 37 1.74 4.41 -7.11
CA MET A 37 2.24 5.78 -7.24
C MET A 37 2.11 6.19 -8.71
N ASN A 38 1.37 7.27 -8.98
CA ASN A 38 1.14 7.78 -10.34
C ASN A 38 0.60 6.71 -11.32
N GLY A 39 -0.22 5.78 -10.81
CA GLY A 39 -0.77 4.66 -11.58
C GLY A 39 0.13 3.43 -11.67
N GLU A 40 1.38 3.52 -11.23
CA GLU A 40 2.34 2.41 -11.23
C GLU A 40 2.30 1.67 -9.90
N ALA A 41 2.28 0.34 -9.94
CA ALA A 41 2.23 -0.47 -8.73
C ALA A 41 3.50 -0.31 -7.89
N ILE A 42 3.31 -0.03 -6.60
CA ILE A 42 4.37 -0.12 -5.61
C ILE A 42 4.51 -1.59 -5.23
N LYS A 43 5.62 -2.21 -5.63
CA LYS A 43 5.93 -3.59 -5.27
C LYS A 43 6.41 -3.63 -3.83
N VAL A 44 5.48 -3.87 -2.92
CA VAL A 44 5.75 -3.92 -1.48
C VAL A 44 6.35 -5.26 -1.09
N LYS A 45 7.46 -5.23 -0.34
CA LYS A 45 8.12 -6.44 0.20
C LYS A 45 7.97 -6.57 1.70
N SER A 46 8.12 -5.45 2.43
CA SER A 46 7.95 -5.43 3.88
C SER A 46 7.01 -4.28 4.26
N ILE A 47 6.07 -4.58 5.16
CA ILE A 47 5.20 -3.61 5.82
C ILE A 47 5.28 -3.89 7.31
N GLU A 48 5.55 -2.85 8.08
CA GLU A 48 5.61 -2.93 9.53
C GLU A 48 4.73 -1.84 10.13
N GLY A 49 4.08 -2.15 11.25
CA GLY A 49 3.22 -1.24 11.98
C GLY A 49 3.47 -1.32 13.48
N GLU A 50 3.37 -0.19 14.15
CA GLU A 50 3.47 -0.05 15.59
C GLU A 50 2.28 0.76 16.10
N TYR A 51 1.62 0.22 17.13
CA TYR A 51 0.55 0.90 17.84
C TYR A 51 0.98 1.16 19.29
N ASP A 52 1.05 2.42 19.67
CA ASP A 52 1.29 2.87 21.05
C ASP A 52 -0.02 3.44 21.63
N PRO A 53 -0.73 2.68 22.51
CA PRO A 53 -1.96 3.14 23.13
C PRO A 53 -1.72 4.21 24.21
N SER A 54 -0.48 4.45 24.64
CA SER A 54 -0.14 5.42 25.69
C SER A 54 -0.12 6.86 25.17
N THR A 55 0.14 7.05 23.87
CA THR A 55 0.13 8.36 23.22
C THR A 55 -1.13 8.56 22.35
N SER A 56 -1.48 9.82 22.11
CA SER A 56 -2.47 10.22 21.10
C SER A 56 -1.83 10.93 19.91
N PHE A 57 -0.61 11.45 20.09
CA PHE A 57 0.19 12.04 19.04
C PHE A 57 1.05 10.93 18.43
N ARG A 58 0.79 10.58 17.16
CA ARG A 58 1.41 9.45 16.44
C ARG A 58 1.17 8.08 17.12
N ALA A 59 -0.06 7.85 17.58
CA ALA A 59 -0.43 6.60 18.24
C ALA A 59 -0.24 5.37 17.34
N PHE A 60 -0.33 5.54 16.02
CA PHE A 60 0.00 4.48 15.06
C PHE A 60 1.09 4.97 14.12
N THR A 61 2.13 4.17 13.90
CA THR A 61 3.18 4.42 12.90
C THR A 61 3.31 3.19 12.02
N PHE A 62 3.55 3.38 10.72
CA PHE A 62 3.82 2.29 9.80
C PHE A 62 4.94 2.64 8.83
N TRP A 63 5.57 1.60 8.32
CA TRP A 63 6.66 1.66 7.35
C TRP A 63 6.38 0.70 6.20
N VAL A 64 6.63 1.15 4.99
CA VAL A 64 6.72 0.31 3.80
C VAL A 64 8.19 0.30 3.39
N ASN A 65 8.85 -0.80 3.72
CA ASN A 65 10.29 -1.00 3.52
C ASN A 65 10.54 -1.83 2.27
N ASP A 66 11.71 -1.65 1.67
CA ASP A 66 12.18 -2.40 0.49
C ASP A 66 11.19 -2.42 -0.68
N ALA A 67 10.36 -1.39 -0.80
CA ALA A 67 9.41 -1.26 -1.88
C ALA A 67 10.08 -0.70 -3.13
N SER A 68 9.44 -0.92 -4.28
CA SER A 68 9.93 -0.34 -5.53
C SER A 68 8.82 0.02 -6.51
N VAL A 69 9.07 1.05 -7.31
CA VAL A 69 8.26 1.45 -8.47
C VAL A 69 9.20 1.58 -9.66
N ILE A 70 8.89 0.90 -10.77
CA ILE A 70 9.73 0.87 -12.00
C ILE A 70 11.24 0.69 -11.66
N ASN A 71 11.54 -0.24 -10.75
CA ASN A 71 12.89 -0.58 -10.27
C ASN A 71 13.60 0.47 -9.42
N THR A 72 12.93 1.55 -9.05
CA THR A 72 13.46 2.52 -8.11
C THR A 72 12.98 2.21 -6.70
N GLY A 73 13.88 2.26 -5.72
CA GLY A 73 13.54 2.10 -4.31
C GLY A 73 12.54 3.16 -3.84
N VAL A 74 11.59 2.72 -3.03
CA VAL A 74 10.57 3.55 -2.38
C VAL A 74 10.56 3.21 -0.90
N TYR A 75 10.59 4.23 -0.07
CA TYR A 75 10.34 4.15 1.37
C TYR A 75 9.13 5.00 1.70
N ILE A 76 8.22 4.47 2.52
CA ILE A 76 7.05 5.20 3.01
C ILE A 76 7.00 5.05 4.53
N GLN A 77 6.88 6.16 5.23
CA GLN A 77 6.54 6.19 6.63
C GLN A 77 5.24 6.97 6.82
N GLY A 78 4.25 6.36 7.46
CA GLY A 78 3.03 7.03 7.84
C GLY A 78 2.82 7.05 9.34
N THR A 79 2.18 8.10 9.84
CA THR A 79 1.76 8.22 11.24
C THR A 79 0.29 8.64 11.31
N LEU A 80 -0.44 8.13 12.30
CA LEU A 80 -1.81 8.54 12.58
C LEU A 80 -1.87 9.25 13.94
N SER A 81 -2.35 10.50 13.94
CA SER A 81 -2.61 11.29 15.16
C SER A 81 -3.97 10.94 15.77
N THR A 82 -4.24 9.64 15.93
CA THR A 82 -5.45 9.11 16.55
C THR A 82 -5.20 7.69 17.02
N LYS A 83 -5.82 7.32 18.13
CA LYS A 83 -5.80 5.95 18.61
C LYS A 83 -6.68 5.04 17.76
N LEU A 84 -6.36 3.74 17.73
CA LEU A 84 -7.09 2.76 16.93
C LEU A 84 -8.54 2.59 17.41
N GLU A 85 -8.82 2.72 18.71
CA GLU A 85 -10.18 2.67 19.25
C GLU A 85 -11.08 3.81 18.77
N ASN A 86 -10.49 4.89 18.24
CA ASN A 86 -11.23 6.04 17.68
C ASN A 86 -11.39 5.94 16.15
N LEU A 87 -11.03 4.81 15.55
CA LEU A 87 -11.19 4.55 14.13
C LEU A 87 -12.44 3.71 13.88
N SER A 88 -13.00 3.84 12.68
CA SER A 88 -14.13 3.02 12.24
C SER A 88 -14.02 2.80 10.73
N ALA A 89 -14.39 1.61 10.25
CA ALA A 89 -14.39 1.35 8.82
C ALA A 89 -15.27 2.38 8.07
N GLY A 90 -14.77 2.86 6.93
CA GLY A 90 -15.36 3.92 6.13
C GLY A 90 -15.05 5.35 6.60
N SER A 91 -14.37 5.54 7.73
CA SER A 91 -14.03 6.90 8.18
C SER A 91 -12.92 7.52 7.34
N ASP A 92 -13.14 8.77 6.92
CA ASP A 92 -12.07 9.62 6.38
C ASP A 92 -11.17 10.08 7.51
N ILE A 93 -9.88 9.78 7.40
CA ILE A 93 -8.85 10.10 8.39
C ILE A 93 -7.70 10.91 7.78
N THR A 94 -7.94 11.56 6.64
CA THR A 94 -6.91 12.32 5.91
C THR A 94 -6.24 13.37 6.79
N SER A 95 -7.02 14.09 7.60
CA SER A 95 -6.49 15.13 8.51
C SER A 95 -5.65 14.58 9.67
N LYS A 96 -5.61 13.26 9.85
CA LYS A 96 -4.88 12.57 10.92
C LYS A 96 -3.59 11.93 10.41
N LEU A 97 -3.37 11.92 9.09
CA LEU A 97 -2.21 11.32 8.46
C LEU A 97 -1.03 12.30 8.45
N GLY A 98 0.09 11.87 9.01
CA GLY A 98 1.41 12.33 8.56
C GLY A 98 2.02 11.29 7.63
N LEU A 99 2.64 11.72 6.54
CA LEU A 99 3.28 10.90 5.52
C LEU A 99 4.64 11.49 5.11
N LEU A 100 5.69 10.70 5.27
CA LEU A 100 6.97 10.87 4.58
C LEU A 100 7.07 9.76 3.52
N MET A 101 7.41 10.13 2.30
CA MET A 101 7.75 9.15 1.27
C MET A 101 8.94 9.62 0.48
N GLU A 102 9.92 8.74 0.35
CA GLU A 102 11.17 8.96 -0.37
C GLU A 102 11.28 7.94 -1.50
N TYR A 103 11.76 8.41 -2.66
CA TYR A 103 11.98 7.58 -3.83
C TYR A 103 13.09 8.20 -4.67
N ASN A 104 13.50 7.51 -5.74
CA ASN A 104 14.65 7.92 -6.56
C ASN A 104 15.90 8.09 -5.69
N SER A 105 16.20 7.09 -4.87
CA SER A 105 17.35 7.07 -3.96
C SER A 105 17.34 8.21 -2.93
N GLY A 106 16.15 8.76 -2.62
CA GLY A 106 15.97 9.88 -1.69
C GLY A 106 16.01 11.26 -2.37
N ASP A 107 16.32 11.34 -3.66
CA ASP A 107 16.36 12.61 -4.40
C ASP A 107 14.96 13.24 -4.57
N GLU A 108 13.92 12.41 -4.60
CA GLU A 108 12.53 12.85 -4.66
C GLU A 108 11.77 12.41 -3.42
N TYR A 109 11.06 13.36 -2.80
CA TYR A 109 10.32 13.10 -1.57
C TYR A 109 9.07 13.97 -1.44
N ILE A 110 8.12 13.48 -0.64
CA ILE A 110 6.93 14.21 -0.18
C ILE A 110 6.87 14.17 1.34
N THR A 111 6.35 15.24 1.93
CA THR A 111 6.07 15.38 3.36
C THR A 111 4.60 15.76 3.59
N ASP A 112 4.16 15.78 4.84
CA ASP A 112 2.83 16.25 5.27
C ASP A 112 2.48 17.61 4.66
N SER A 113 3.45 18.51 4.57
CA SER A 113 3.27 19.89 4.09
C SER A 113 3.01 19.98 2.58
N ASP A 114 3.27 18.90 1.85
CA ASP A 114 3.14 18.83 0.40
C ASP A 114 1.77 18.36 -0.07
N PHE A 115 0.87 18.02 0.86
CA PHE A 115 -0.47 17.54 0.58
C PHE A 115 -1.30 18.56 -0.21
N ARG A 116 -2.10 18.06 -1.16
CA ARG A 116 -2.95 18.88 -2.05
C ARG A 116 -4.41 18.51 -1.97
N SER A 117 -4.75 17.23 -2.09
CA SER A 117 -6.15 16.77 -2.16
C SER A 117 -6.25 15.25 -2.06
N GLY A 118 -7.47 14.73 -2.07
CA GLY A 118 -7.76 13.30 -1.96
C GLY A 118 -8.03 12.88 -0.53
N ASN A 119 -8.20 11.58 -0.33
CA ASN A 119 -8.64 11.06 0.96
C ASN A 119 -7.88 9.80 1.35
N LEU A 120 -7.62 9.66 2.65
CA LEU A 120 -7.24 8.41 3.30
C LEU A 120 -8.44 7.90 4.09
N VAL A 121 -8.89 6.69 3.78
CA VAL A 121 -10.06 6.08 4.40
C VAL A 121 -9.65 4.82 5.14
N VAL A 122 -10.22 4.60 6.32
CA VAL A 122 -10.07 3.32 7.02
C VAL A 122 -10.92 2.28 6.28
N GLN A 123 -10.30 1.29 5.66
CA GLN A 123 -11.03 0.23 4.99
C GLN A 123 -11.45 -0.87 5.98
N ASN A 124 -10.52 -1.30 6.85
CA ASN A 124 -10.80 -2.34 7.84
C ASN A 124 -9.89 -2.18 9.08
N ILE A 125 -10.38 -2.62 10.23
CA ILE A 125 -9.62 -2.73 11.48
C ILE A 125 -9.90 -4.13 12.04
N ASP A 126 -8.89 -5.00 12.05
CA ASP A 126 -8.96 -6.32 12.68
C ASP A 126 -8.04 -6.35 13.89
N THR A 127 -8.58 -6.03 15.06
CA THR A 127 -7.81 -6.00 16.31
C THR A 127 -7.41 -7.39 16.79
N SER A 128 -8.14 -8.44 16.37
CA SER A 128 -7.82 -9.82 16.72
C SER A 128 -6.56 -10.30 16.02
N LYS A 129 -6.39 -9.90 14.75
CA LYS A 129 -5.21 -10.20 13.93
C LYS A 129 -4.13 -9.12 13.98
N LYS A 130 -4.42 -8.00 14.65
CA LYS A 130 -3.58 -6.81 14.69
C LYS A 130 -3.25 -6.31 13.27
N VAL A 131 -4.28 -6.05 12.49
CA VAL A 131 -4.17 -5.55 11.12
C VAL A 131 -5.03 -4.30 10.94
N LEU A 132 -4.45 -3.26 10.35
CA LEU A 132 -5.14 -2.06 9.89
C LEU A 132 -5.06 -1.98 8.36
N THR A 133 -6.19 -1.87 7.68
CA THR A 133 -6.20 -1.64 6.23
C THR A 133 -6.65 -0.22 5.92
N LEU A 134 -5.82 0.51 5.19
CA LEU A 134 -6.06 1.87 4.75
C LEU A 134 -6.26 1.91 3.23
N GLU A 135 -7.22 2.72 2.78
CA GLU A 135 -7.47 2.98 1.36
C GLU A 135 -7.07 4.41 1.02
N PHE A 136 -6.10 4.53 0.11
CA PHE A 136 -5.64 5.79 -0.48
C PHE A 136 -6.50 6.07 -1.71
N LYS A 137 -7.19 7.21 -1.70
CA LYS A 137 -8.13 7.60 -2.75
C LYS A 137 -7.69 8.91 -3.37
N ASN A 138 -6.96 8.81 -4.47
CA ASN A 138 -6.41 9.93 -5.21
C ASN A 138 -5.65 10.89 -4.27
N LEU A 139 -4.84 10.34 -3.35
CA LEU A 139 -4.15 11.12 -2.34
C LEU A 139 -2.97 11.83 -3.00
N LYS A 140 -3.10 13.15 -3.18
CA LYS A 140 -2.21 13.96 -4.01
C LYS A 140 -1.23 14.78 -3.19
N TYR A 141 0.01 14.78 -3.63
CA TYR A 141 1.10 15.60 -3.12
C TYR A 141 1.83 16.32 -4.24
N THR A 142 2.59 17.35 -3.90
CA THR A 142 3.58 17.96 -4.78
C THR A 142 4.96 17.74 -4.20
N ASN A 143 5.80 16.94 -4.86
CA ASN A 143 7.12 16.63 -4.33
C ASN A 143 8.07 17.85 -4.25
N ASN A 144 9.23 17.64 -3.65
CA ASN A 144 10.31 18.62 -3.56
C ASN A 144 10.71 19.25 -4.92
N LEU A 145 10.56 18.52 -6.03
CA LEU A 145 10.82 18.98 -7.41
C LEU A 145 9.59 19.60 -8.11
N LYS A 146 8.51 19.87 -7.39
CA LYS A 146 7.26 20.45 -7.90
C LYS A 146 6.49 19.56 -8.88
N LYS A 147 6.71 18.25 -8.84
CA LYS A 147 5.94 17.25 -9.61
C LYS A 147 4.75 16.74 -8.80
N GLU A 148 3.66 16.42 -9.48
CA GLU A 148 2.50 15.77 -8.86
C GLU A 148 2.84 14.30 -8.52
N VAL A 149 2.44 13.88 -7.33
CA VAL A 149 2.47 12.49 -6.88
C VAL A 149 1.07 12.11 -6.44
N ILE A 150 0.54 11.02 -6.98
CA ILE A 150 -0.79 10.51 -6.66
C ILE A 150 -0.65 9.09 -6.10
N LEU A 151 -1.13 8.89 -4.88
CA LEU A 151 -1.23 7.57 -4.26
C LEU A 151 -2.67 7.05 -4.35
N ASN A 152 -2.82 5.81 -4.81
CA ASN A 152 -4.10 5.10 -4.86
C ASN A 152 -3.94 3.65 -4.39
N GLY A 153 -5.04 3.05 -3.95
CA GLY A 153 -5.11 1.62 -3.62
C GLY A 153 -5.10 1.39 -2.12
N THR A 154 -4.76 0.19 -1.70
CA THR A 154 -4.84 -0.22 -0.28
C THR A 154 -3.47 -0.57 0.29
N LEU A 155 -3.30 -0.29 1.58
CA LEU A 155 -2.20 -0.79 2.39
C LEU A 155 -2.78 -1.56 3.57
N THR A 156 -2.51 -2.87 3.61
CA THR A 156 -2.86 -3.75 4.74
C THR A 156 -1.63 -3.86 5.63
N ILE A 157 -1.73 -3.31 6.83
CA ILE A 157 -0.61 -3.06 7.74
C ILE A 157 -0.75 -3.99 8.95
N PRO A 158 0.04 -5.06 9.05
CA PRO A 158 0.17 -5.78 10.31
C PRO A 158 0.88 -4.88 11.33
N TYR A 159 0.48 -4.97 12.59
CA TYR A 159 1.09 -4.17 13.65
C TYR A 159 1.34 -4.93 14.94
N LYS A 160 2.32 -4.47 15.71
CA LYS A 160 2.52 -4.85 17.12
C LYS A 160 2.04 -3.72 18.03
N ILE A 161 1.69 -4.09 19.25
CA ILE A 161 1.34 -3.13 20.31
C ILE A 161 2.62 -2.86 21.10
N LEU A 162 2.95 -1.60 21.32
CA LEU A 162 4.05 -1.20 22.19
C LEU A 162 3.55 -1.20 23.65
N GLU A 163 4.36 -1.76 24.54
CA GLU A 163 4.08 -1.84 25.99
C GLU A 163 4.72 -0.69 26.76
#